data_AF-A0A7Y9GHH8-F1
#
_entry.id   AF-A0A7Y9GHH8-F1
#
_cell.length_a   1.000
_cell.length_b   1.000
_cell.length_c   1.000
_cell.angle_alpha   90.00
_cell.angle_beta   90.00
_cell.angle_gamma   90.00
#
_symmetry.space_group_name_H-M   'P 1'
#
loop_
_entity.id
_entity.type
_entity.pdbx_description
1 polymer ?
#
loop_
_entity_poly.entity_id
_entity_poly.type
_entity_poly.pdbx_seq_one_letter_code
_entity_poly.pdbx_strand_id
1 'polypeptide(L)'
;MRSAGRVAVAAAACAAMAGVAAVPAQAAPAQRGTLLHNRPLTNLAALPSAARNRFVTYVSEGVGGKRITVSGTVAVPKGAPPRGGWPVLSWAHGTTGTADACAPSADAPGGPVRDYLSLTEPYLDKWVANGFAVVQTDYEGLGTPGGHPYMNGVSEANTVTDIVRAAREVDHRIGRDWFVAGHSQGGQATLYTAASRQKPRDIRLKGAVAIAPGSNMSQTAQFVKGEYPGAETALPFLFVLLNGAYAADPSMPPEDLLAPEAAAIAKAGRTNACLAQLKQLGPTLPLDKVFRPDADLTRFEAYYDSQEALGLTLKVPTLVAQGTADREVAPAATQNVVGDLCKRYGNIAYRPFEGADHRGAISASFETSLKFAQAVRRGETPPTTC
;
A
#
# COMPACT_ATOMS: atom_id res chain seq x y z
N MET A 1 -31.38 90.35 -2.36
CA MET A 1 -30.35 90.82 -1.42
C MET A 1 -30.15 89.77 -0.35
N ARG A 2 -28.90 89.27 -0.18
CA ARG A 2 -28.26 88.59 0.99
C ARG A 2 -29.05 87.43 1.66
N SER A 3 -28.67 86.16 1.53
CA SER A 3 -27.46 85.41 1.97
C SER A 3 -27.48 84.91 3.43
N ALA A 4 -27.04 83.65 3.56
CA ALA A 4 -26.62 82.85 4.72
C ALA A 4 -27.73 82.16 5.53
N GLY A 5 -27.68 80.87 5.85
CA GLY A 5 -26.68 79.82 5.62
C GLY A 5 -27.07 78.61 6.48
N ARG A 6 -26.96 77.38 5.98
CA ARG A 6 -27.13 76.17 6.80
C ARG A 6 -26.09 75.12 6.45
N VAL A 7 -25.37 74.72 7.50
CA VAL A 7 -24.33 73.69 7.57
C VAL A 7 -24.96 72.32 7.32
N ALA A 8 -24.40 71.55 6.40
CA ALA A 8 -24.76 70.15 6.16
C ALA A 8 -23.82 69.23 6.95
N VAL A 9 -24.41 68.38 7.79
CA VAL A 9 -23.73 67.29 8.50
C VAL A 9 -23.69 66.06 7.58
N ALA A 10 -22.49 65.56 7.30
CA ALA A 10 -22.28 64.34 6.52
C ALA A 10 -22.58 63.10 7.37
N ALA A 11 -23.49 62.25 6.90
CA ALA A 11 -23.79 60.93 7.46
C ALA A 11 -22.91 59.86 6.80
N ALA A 12 -22.26 59.04 7.62
CA ALA A 12 -21.39 57.95 7.20
C ALA A 12 -22.18 56.78 6.60
N ALA A 13 -21.72 56.28 5.45
CA ALA A 13 -22.28 55.13 4.76
C ALA A 13 -21.80 53.81 5.40
N CYS A 14 -22.74 52.96 5.82
CA CYS A 14 -22.49 51.56 6.13
C CYS A 14 -22.32 50.75 4.84
N ALA A 15 -21.14 50.15 4.63
CA ALA A 15 -20.90 49.21 3.55
C ALA A 15 -21.55 47.85 3.85
N ALA A 16 -22.35 47.36 2.90
CA ALA A 16 -22.98 46.05 2.94
C ALA A 16 -21.94 44.93 2.81
N MET A 17 -21.95 43.97 3.75
CA MET A 17 -21.18 42.73 3.62
C MET A 17 -21.87 41.78 2.63
N ALA A 18 -21.17 41.45 1.55
CA ALA A 18 -21.58 40.44 0.58
C ALA A 18 -21.64 39.06 1.25
N GLY A 19 -22.77 38.38 1.05
CA GLY A 19 -23.05 37.06 1.62
C GLY A 19 -22.07 35.99 1.13
N VAL A 20 -21.67 35.14 2.08
CA VAL A 20 -20.90 33.92 1.85
C VAL A 20 -21.74 32.99 0.97
N ALA A 21 -21.31 32.75 -0.26
CA ALA A 21 -21.90 31.74 -1.11
C ALA A 21 -21.78 30.37 -0.43
N ALA A 22 -22.91 29.74 -0.15
CA ALA A 22 -22.98 28.38 0.34
C ALA A 22 -22.28 27.45 -0.66
N VAL A 23 -21.32 26.66 -0.16
CA VAL A 23 -20.68 25.58 -0.92
C VAL A 23 -21.78 24.60 -1.32
N PRO A 24 -21.91 24.23 -2.61
CA PRO A 24 -22.97 23.32 -3.03
C PRO A 24 -22.76 21.94 -2.42
N ALA A 25 -23.89 21.27 -2.15
CA ALA A 25 -23.95 19.94 -1.57
C ALA A 25 -22.94 18.98 -2.20
N GLN A 26 -22.24 18.22 -1.35
CA GLN A 26 -21.27 17.20 -1.72
C GLN A 26 -21.86 16.34 -2.85
N ALA A 27 -21.24 16.37 -4.02
CA ALA A 27 -21.56 15.45 -5.11
C ALA A 27 -21.54 14.02 -4.56
N ALA A 28 -22.44 13.16 -5.05
CA ALA A 28 -22.48 11.75 -4.67
C ALA A 28 -21.05 11.15 -4.70
N PRO A 29 -20.64 10.31 -3.73
CA PRO A 29 -19.28 9.79 -3.70
C PRO A 29 -18.96 9.13 -5.05
N ALA A 30 -17.91 9.60 -5.72
CA ALA A 30 -17.55 9.08 -7.03
C ALA A 30 -17.31 7.56 -6.98
N GLN A 31 -17.39 6.90 -8.13
CA GLN A 31 -17.19 5.46 -8.18
C GLN A 31 -15.74 5.12 -7.80
N ARG A 32 -15.53 3.95 -7.18
CA ARG A 32 -14.17 3.45 -6.95
C ARG A 32 -13.41 3.33 -8.28
N GLY A 33 -12.15 3.75 -8.27
CA GLY A 33 -11.30 3.88 -9.44
C GLY A 33 -11.42 5.19 -10.22
N THR A 34 -12.32 6.11 -9.83
CA THR A 34 -12.40 7.43 -10.45
C THR A 34 -11.15 8.26 -10.13
N LEU A 35 -10.52 8.80 -11.18
CA LEU A 35 -9.42 9.76 -11.03
C LEU A 35 -9.95 11.10 -10.52
N LEU A 36 -9.33 11.63 -9.45
CA LEU A 36 -9.71 12.92 -8.87
C LEU A 36 -8.77 14.03 -9.34
N HIS A 37 -7.47 13.83 -9.18
CA HIS A 37 -6.45 14.78 -9.62
C HIS A 37 -5.28 14.03 -10.23
N ASN A 38 -4.62 14.65 -11.21
CA ASN A 38 -3.34 14.17 -11.72
C ASN A 38 -2.42 15.34 -12.10
N ARG A 39 -1.14 15.24 -11.74
CA ARG A 39 -0.12 16.25 -12.06
C ARG A 39 1.20 15.59 -12.44
N PRO A 40 2.14 16.28 -13.13
CA PRO A 40 3.48 15.74 -13.35
C PRO A 40 4.13 15.32 -12.04
N LEU A 41 4.79 14.16 -12.03
CA LEU A 41 5.64 13.69 -10.94
C LEU A 41 7.10 13.95 -11.33
N THR A 42 7.81 14.72 -10.50
CA THR A 42 9.19 15.18 -10.76
C THR A 42 10.13 14.89 -9.59
N ASN A 43 9.66 14.21 -8.54
CA ASN A 43 10.49 13.77 -7.44
C ASN A 43 11.10 12.39 -7.74
N LEU A 44 11.72 11.78 -6.73
CA LEU A 44 12.45 10.53 -6.89
C LEU A 44 11.56 9.30 -7.14
N ALA A 45 10.26 9.37 -6.81
CA ALA A 45 9.30 8.31 -7.15
C ALA A 45 9.01 8.18 -8.67
N ALA A 46 9.57 9.07 -9.50
CA ALA A 46 9.46 8.99 -10.96
C ALA A 46 10.38 7.92 -11.55
N LEU A 47 9.82 7.07 -12.43
CA LEU A 47 10.58 6.02 -13.10
C LEU A 47 11.24 6.56 -14.39
N PRO A 48 12.59 6.57 -14.50
CA PRO A 48 13.31 7.25 -15.58
C PRO A 48 13.09 6.64 -16.98
N SER A 49 12.76 5.36 -17.08
CA SER A 49 12.44 4.69 -18.33
C SER A 49 11.06 5.08 -18.88
N ALA A 50 10.19 5.69 -18.06
CA ALA A 50 8.87 6.15 -18.48
C ALA A 50 8.95 7.36 -19.44
N ALA A 51 7.96 7.47 -20.33
CA ALA A 51 7.74 8.69 -21.11
C ALA A 51 7.09 9.79 -20.27
N ARG A 52 6.25 9.39 -19.30
CA ARG A 52 5.56 10.30 -18.37
C ARG A 52 5.40 9.63 -17.02
N ASN A 53 5.70 10.39 -15.97
CA ASN A 53 5.37 10.04 -14.58
C ASN A 53 4.32 11.03 -14.05
N ARG A 54 3.30 10.51 -13.37
CA ARG A 54 2.19 11.31 -12.83
C ARG A 54 1.96 10.95 -11.37
N PHE A 55 1.78 11.98 -10.55
CA PHE A 55 1.14 11.84 -9.25
C PHE A 55 -0.37 11.85 -9.47
N VAL A 56 -1.09 10.95 -8.82
CA VAL A 56 -2.54 10.86 -8.90
C VAL A 56 -3.17 10.83 -7.52
N THR A 57 -4.38 11.35 -7.42
CA THR A 57 -5.33 10.95 -6.38
C THR A 57 -6.57 10.35 -7.02
N TYR A 58 -7.15 9.34 -6.39
CA TYR A 58 -8.27 8.59 -6.93
C TYR A 58 -9.18 8.09 -5.79
N VAL A 59 -10.41 7.73 -6.13
CA VAL A 59 -11.36 7.17 -5.17
C VAL A 59 -11.14 5.67 -5.03
N SER A 60 -11.09 5.17 -3.80
CA SER A 60 -11.06 3.74 -3.48
C SER A 60 -12.12 3.41 -2.43
N GLU A 61 -12.09 2.19 -1.93
CA GLU A 61 -12.92 1.68 -0.85
C GLU A 61 -12.03 1.09 0.24
N GLY A 62 -12.04 1.73 1.40
CA GLY A 62 -11.25 1.37 2.57
C GLY A 62 -11.97 0.43 3.52
N VAL A 63 -11.47 0.38 4.76
CA VAL A 63 -12.05 -0.44 5.83
C VAL A 63 -13.55 -0.16 6.02
N GLY A 64 -14.33 -1.22 6.22
CA GLY A 64 -15.78 -1.14 6.41
C GLY A 64 -16.58 -0.68 5.17
N GLY A 65 -15.97 -0.68 3.98
CA GLY A 65 -16.64 -0.26 2.74
C GLY A 65 -16.71 1.26 2.56
N LYS A 66 -15.93 2.02 3.34
CA LYS A 66 -15.92 3.49 3.28
C LYS A 66 -15.28 3.98 1.99
N ARG A 67 -15.90 4.95 1.32
CA ARG A 67 -15.27 5.67 0.20
C ARG A 67 -14.13 6.54 0.73
N ILE A 68 -12.95 6.37 0.14
CA ILE A 68 -11.72 7.06 0.53
C ILE A 68 -11.03 7.68 -0.68
N THR A 69 -10.26 8.74 -0.45
CA THR A 69 -9.30 9.27 -1.42
C THR A 69 -7.94 8.64 -1.13
N VAL A 70 -7.26 8.17 -2.17
CA VAL A 70 -5.93 7.56 -2.08
C VAL A 70 -5.01 8.22 -3.09
N SER A 71 -3.73 8.37 -2.75
CA SER A 71 -2.70 8.86 -3.67
C SER A 71 -1.86 7.72 -4.26
N GLY A 72 -1.09 8.04 -5.29
CA GLY A 72 -0.15 7.11 -5.91
C GLY A 72 0.56 7.69 -7.12
N THR A 73 1.28 6.83 -7.83
CA THR A 73 2.03 7.18 -9.04
C THR A 73 1.60 6.35 -10.25
N VAL A 74 1.72 6.95 -11.44
CA VAL A 74 1.48 6.31 -12.74
C VAL A 74 2.65 6.61 -13.65
N ALA A 75 3.34 5.58 -14.13
CA ALA A 75 4.43 5.62 -15.08
C ALA A 75 3.99 5.03 -16.43
N VAL A 76 3.98 5.86 -17.47
CA VAL A 76 3.57 5.46 -18.83
C VAL A 76 4.80 5.13 -19.67
N PRO A 77 4.87 3.96 -20.34
CA PRO A 77 6.04 3.57 -21.13
C PRO A 77 6.27 4.47 -22.35
N LYS A 78 7.51 4.44 -22.85
CA LYS A 78 7.90 5.03 -24.14
C LYS A 78 7.39 4.18 -25.30
N GLY A 79 7.18 4.79 -26.47
CA GLY A 79 6.80 4.11 -27.71
C GLY A 79 5.29 3.96 -27.93
N ALA A 80 4.93 3.05 -28.83
CA ALA A 80 3.54 2.75 -29.18
C ALA A 80 3.02 1.55 -28.37
N PRO A 81 1.81 1.62 -27.80
CA PRO A 81 1.23 0.48 -27.08
C PRO A 81 0.93 -0.68 -28.03
N PRO A 82 0.96 -1.93 -27.55
CA PRO A 82 0.46 -3.06 -28.32
C PRO A 82 -1.07 -2.97 -28.51
N ARG A 83 -1.63 -3.86 -29.34
CA ARG A 83 -3.08 -3.98 -29.49
C ARG A 83 -3.74 -4.20 -28.13
N GLY A 84 -4.71 -3.36 -27.79
CA GLY A 84 -5.40 -3.40 -26.50
C GLY A 84 -4.81 -2.48 -25.42
N GLY A 85 -3.74 -1.74 -25.71
CA GLY A 85 -3.09 -0.80 -24.80
C GLY A 85 -1.89 -1.40 -24.07
N TRP A 86 -1.16 -0.56 -23.34
CA TRP A 86 -0.08 -1.04 -22.47
C TRP A 86 -0.63 -1.99 -21.40
N PRO A 87 -0.06 -3.20 -21.21
CA PRO A 87 -0.37 -4.00 -20.02
C PRO A 87 0.05 -3.22 -18.77
N VAL A 88 -0.67 -3.42 -17.68
CA VAL A 88 -0.37 -2.72 -16.41
C VAL A 88 0.29 -3.67 -15.43
N LEU A 89 1.34 -3.21 -14.75
CA LEU A 89 1.79 -3.77 -13.49
C LEU A 89 1.33 -2.84 -12.36
N SER A 90 0.42 -3.30 -11.51
CA SER A 90 0.07 -2.63 -10.27
C SER A 90 0.99 -3.12 -9.15
N TRP A 91 1.85 -2.23 -8.67
CA TRP A 91 2.79 -2.52 -7.60
C TRP A 91 2.17 -2.24 -6.23
N ALA A 92 2.07 -3.30 -5.44
CA ALA A 92 1.73 -3.28 -4.03
C ALA A 92 3.05 -3.19 -3.23
N HIS A 93 3.34 -2.02 -2.66
CA HIS A 93 4.60 -1.83 -1.94
C HIS A 93 4.60 -2.57 -0.59
N GLY A 94 5.80 -2.89 -0.11
CA GLY A 94 6.03 -3.39 1.24
C GLY A 94 6.03 -2.26 2.26
N THR A 95 6.26 -2.61 3.52
CA THR A 95 6.08 -1.72 4.66
C THR A 95 6.97 -0.48 4.60
N THR A 96 6.35 0.69 4.44
CA THR A 96 7.02 1.99 4.57
C THR A 96 6.70 2.67 5.90
N GLY A 97 5.54 2.42 6.50
CA GLY A 97 5.11 2.97 7.78
C GLY A 97 3.59 3.15 7.83
N THR A 98 3.09 3.91 8.82
CA THR A 98 1.65 4.15 9.02
C THR A 98 1.26 5.64 9.03
N ALA A 99 2.22 6.55 8.92
CA ALA A 99 1.99 7.99 8.88
C ALA A 99 1.95 8.52 7.44
N ASP A 100 1.35 9.70 7.24
CA ASP A 100 1.26 10.32 5.92
C ASP A 100 2.61 10.55 5.24
N ALA A 101 3.65 10.86 6.02
CA ALA A 101 5.02 11.02 5.53
C ALA A 101 5.63 9.74 4.95
N CYS A 102 4.99 8.58 5.17
CA CYS A 102 5.44 7.28 4.70
C CYS A 102 4.84 6.88 3.35
N ALA A 103 4.07 7.76 2.70
CA ALA A 103 3.54 7.55 1.36
C ALA A 103 4.67 7.45 0.31
N PRO A 104 4.77 6.35 -0.45
CA PRO A 104 5.80 6.21 -1.46
C PRO A 104 5.82 7.28 -2.55
N SER A 105 4.66 7.81 -2.93
CA SER A 105 4.55 8.86 -3.95
C SER A 105 5.23 10.18 -3.55
N ALA A 106 5.50 10.37 -2.26
CA ALA A 106 6.16 11.54 -1.69
C ALA A 106 7.69 11.40 -1.57
N ASP A 107 8.29 10.37 -2.16
CA ASP A 107 9.71 10.09 -2.01
C ASP A 107 10.62 11.25 -2.43
N ALA A 108 11.69 11.44 -1.67
CA ALA A 108 12.59 12.58 -1.76
C ALA A 108 14.00 12.21 -1.28
N PRO A 109 15.05 12.97 -1.68
CA PRO A 109 16.40 12.75 -1.17
C PRO A 109 16.44 12.83 0.36
N GLY A 110 16.98 11.79 1.00
CA GLY A 110 17.01 11.68 2.48
C GLY A 110 15.63 11.50 3.14
N GLY A 111 14.58 11.24 2.35
CA GLY A 111 13.22 11.00 2.86
C GLY A 111 13.11 9.71 3.68
N PRO A 112 12.08 9.59 4.54
CA PRO A 112 12.00 8.54 5.55
C PRO A 112 11.66 7.14 4.99
N VAL A 113 11.32 7.06 3.70
CA VAL A 113 11.00 5.81 2.97
C VAL A 113 12.05 5.46 1.91
N ARG A 114 13.09 6.29 1.78
CA ARG A 114 14.05 6.20 0.68
C ARG A 114 14.82 4.88 0.71
N ASP A 115 15.11 4.35 1.91
CA ASP A 115 15.82 3.10 2.13
C ASP A 115 15.16 1.91 1.42
N TYR A 116 13.83 1.80 1.51
CA TYR A 116 13.05 0.76 0.87
C TYR A 116 12.88 1.05 -0.61
N LEU A 117 12.50 2.28 -0.95
CA LEU A 117 12.11 2.61 -2.32
C LEU A 117 13.30 2.61 -3.29
N SER A 118 14.54 2.87 -2.81
CA SER A 118 15.76 2.80 -3.63
C SER A 118 16.04 1.39 -4.16
N LEU A 119 15.43 0.37 -3.56
CA LEU A 119 15.47 -1.02 -4.02
C LEU A 119 14.32 -1.33 -4.97
N THR A 120 13.12 -0.78 -4.72
CA THR A 120 11.93 -1.06 -5.55
C THR A 120 11.89 -0.27 -6.85
N GLU A 121 12.36 0.98 -6.86
CA GLU A 121 12.32 1.83 -8.07
C GLU A 121 13.10 1.21 -9.23
N PRO A 122 14.33 0.69 -9.06
CA PRO A 122 15.02 -0.03 -10.14
C PRO A 122 14.27 -1.27 -10.62
N TYR A 123 13.60 -2.00 -9.73
CA TYR A 123 12.76 -3.15 -10.10
C TYR A 123 11.58 -2.70 -10.97
N LEU A 124 10.89 -1.63 -10.58
CA LEU A 124 9.75 -1.07 -11.31
C LEU A 124 10.14 -0.40 -12.62
N ASP A 125 11.29 0.27 -12.66
CA ASP A 125 11.79 0.90 -13.88
C ASP A 125 12.05 -0.13 -14.98
N LYS A 126 12.57 -1.32 -14.61
CA LYS A 126 12.72 -2.44 -15.55
C LYS A 126 11.38 -2.91 -16.12
N TRP A 127 10.29 -2.88 -15.36
CA TRP A 127 8.96 -3.19 -15.90
C TRP A 127 8.48 -2.14 -16.91
N VAL A 128 8.71 -0.85 -16.63
CA VAL A 128 8.41 0.23 -17.58
C VAL A 128 9.25 0.09 -18.85
N ALA A 129 10.54 -0.21 -18.72
CA ALA A 129 11.44 -0.47 -19.84
C ALA A 129 11.01 -1.67 -20.70
N ASN A 130 10.31 -2.65 -20.09
CA ASN A 130 9.73 -3.80 -20.77
C ASN A 130 8.30 -3.58 -21.29
N GLY A 131 7.85 -2.31 -21.36
CA GLY A 131 6.57 -1.95 -21.98
C GLY A 131 5.35 -2.26 -21.12
N PHE A 132 5.49 -2.23 -19.79
CA PHE A 132 4.36 -2.24 -18.86
C PHE A 132 4.13 -0.83 -18.32
N ALA A 133 2.89 -0.34 -18.37
CA ALA A 133 2.55 0.81 -17.53
C ALA A 133 2.62 0.37 -16.07
N VAL A 134 3.35 1.12 -15.24
CA VAL A 134 3.50 0.81 -13.83
C VAL A 134 2.65 1.78 -13.03
N VAL A 135 1.81 1.26 -12.15
CA VAL A 135 1.02 2.04 -11.21
C VAL A 135 1.36 1.60 -9.81
N GLN A 136 1.46 2.54 -8.87
CA GLN A 136 1.79 2.25 -7.48
C GLN A 136 0.89 3.07 -6.59
N THR A 137 0.06 2.40 -5.81
CA THR A 137 -0.77 3.07 -4.79
C THR A 137 0.07 3.37 -3.56
N ASP A 138 -0.31 4.41 -2.81
CA ASP A 138 0.21 4.62 -1.47
C ASP A 138 -0.55 3.81 -0.39
N TYR A 139 -1.67 3.14 -0.71
CA TYR A 139 -2.66 2.60 0.23
C TYR A 139 -3.51 3.64 0.98
N GLU A 140 -4.60 3.16 1.60
CA GLU A 140 -5.46 3.95 2.48
C GLU A 140 -4.64 4.60 3.59
N GLY A 141 -4.86 5.89 3.85
CA GLY A 141 -4.29 6.59 5.02
C GLY A 141 -2.78 6.87 4.94
N LEU A 142 -2.16 6.67 3.77
CA LEU A 142 -0.80 7.14 3.50
C LEU A 142 -0.84 8.30 2.51
N GLY A 143 -0.48 9.50 2.98
CA GLY A 143 -0.43 10.72 2.19
C GLY A 143 -1.80 11.36 1.97
N THR A 144 -2.83 10.84 2.64
CA THR A 144 -4.23 11.25 2.51
C THR A 144 -4.95 11.09 3.86
N PRO A 145 -6.02 11.85 4.13
CA PRO A 145 -6.65 11.86 5.45
C PRO A 145 -7.08 10.47 5.95
N GLY A 146 -6.71 10.13 7.18
CA GLY A 146 -7.04 8.86 7.84
C GLY A 146 -5.81 8.24 8.48
N GLY A 147 -5.96 7.04 9.04
CA GLY A 147 -4.83 6.20 9.44
C GLY A 147 -4.67 5.06 8.44
N HIS A 148 -3.44 4.58 8.24
CA HIS A 148 -3.20 3.41 7.39
C HIS A 148 -3.57 2.11 8.12
N PRO A 149 -4.60 1.37 7.67
CA PRO A 149 -4.98 0.08 8.26
C PRO A 149 -4.02 -1.01 7.79
N TYR A 150 -2.78 -0.93 8.27
CA TYR A 150 -1.66 -1.77 7.86
C TYR A 150 -1.99 -3.27 7.92
N MET A 151 -1.73 -3.97 6.81
CA MET A 151 -2.05 -5.38 6.53
C MET A 151 -3.56 -5.69 6.45
N ASN A 152 -4.45 -4.69 6.29
CA ASN A 152 -5.85 -4.95 5.98
C ASN A 152 -6.01 -5.39 4.53
N GLY A 153 -6.11 -6.69 4.30
CA GLY A 153 -5.99 -7.26 2.95
C GLY A 153 -7.09 -6.81 1.99
N VAL A 154 -8.31 -6.56 2.47
CA VAL A 154 -9.42 -6.07 1.61
C VAL A 154 -9.20 -4.62 1.20
N SER A 155 -8.82 -3.74 2.14
CA SER A 155 -8.53 -2.34 1.81
C SER A 155 -7.35 -2.23 0.84
N GLU A 156 -6.25 -2.94 1.11
CA GLU A 156 -5.06 -2.93 0.25
C GLU A 156 -5.37 -3.47 -1.16
N ALA A 157 -6.09 -4.58 -1.26
CA ALA A 157 -6.51 -5.10 -2.57
C ALA A 157 -7.40 -4.13 -3.34
N ASN A 158 -8.24 -3.37 -2.65
CA ASN A 158 -9.09 -2.36 -3.26
C ASN A 158 -8.26 -1.23 -3.87
N THR A 159 -7.32 -0.64 -3.13
CA THR A 159 -6.48 0.47 -3.62
C THR A 159 -5.57 0.01 -4.77
N VAL A 160 -4.94 -1.16 -4.66
CA VAL A 160 -4.10 -1.76 -5.71
C VAL A 160 -4.88 -2.00 -6.99
N THR A 161 -6.16 -2.35 -6.88
CA THR A 161 -7.06 -2.55 -8.02
C THR A 161 -7.55 -1.22 -8.61
N ASP A 162 -7.94 -0.27 -7.75
CA ASP A 162 -8.59 0.98 -8.18
C ASP A 162 -7.63 1.96 -8.85
N ILE A 163 -6.35 1.97 -8.47
CA ILE A 163 -5.37 2.79 -9.19
C ILE A 163 -5.20 2.37 -10.66
N VAL A 164 -5.44 1.09 -10.99
CA VAL A 164 -5.44 0.60 -12.39
C VAL A 164 -6.56 1.25 -13.19
N ARG A 165 -7.73 1.45 -12.59
CA ARG A 165 -8.86 2.16 -13.22
C ARG A 165 -8.51 3.63 -13.46
N ALA A 166 -8.02 4.30 -12.40
CA ALA A 166 -7.68 5.71 -12.44
C ALA A 166 -6.57 6.02 -13.47
N ALA A 167 -5.59 5.13 -13.59
CA ALA A 167 -4.51 5.28 -14.56
C ALA A 167 -5.01 5.32 -16.02
N ARG A 168 -6.12 4.64 -16.34
CA ARG A 168 -6.72 4.67 -17.68
C ARG A 168 -7.37 6.02 -18.03
N GLU A 169 -7.70 6.82 -17.02
CA GLU A 169 -8.13 8.22 -17.19
C GLU A 169 -6.93 9.17 -17.34
N VAL A 170 -5.76 8.80 -16.82
CA VAL A 170 -4.50 9.54 -17.05
C VAL A 170 -4.01 9.39 -18.49
N ASP A 171 -4.09 8.18 -19.05
CA ASP A 171 -3.76 7.91 -20.45
C ASP A 171 -4.62 6.76 -20.98
N HIS A 172 -5.51 7.06 -21.94
CA HIS A 172 -6.42 6.06 -22.53
C HIS A 172 -5.72 4.94 -23.29
N ARG A 173 -4.42 5.07 -23.56
CA ARG A 173 -3.58 4.01 -24.15
C ARG A 173 -3.13 2.96 -23.14
N ILE A 174 -3.36 3.19 -21.85
CA ILE A 174 -3.22 2.16 -20.82
C ILE A 174 -4.35 1.14 -20.98
N GLY A 175 -3.95 -0.13 -21.13
CA GLY A 175 -4.85 -1.24 -21.40
C GLY A 175 -5.68 -1.67 -20.19
N ARG A 176 -6.48 -2.71 -20.40
CA ARG A 176 -7.33 -3.31 -19.35
C ARG A 176 -6.74 -4.57 -18.72
N ASP A 177 -5.78 -5.20 -19.40
CA ASP A 177 -5.09 -6.38 -18.90
C ASP A 177 -3.97 -5.93 -17.96
N TRP A 178 -3.97 -6.50 -16.75
CA TRP A 178 -3.03 -6.08 -15.73
C TRP A 178 -2.57 -7.25 -14.86
N PHE A 179 -1.46 -7.01 -14.19
CA PHE A 179 -0.80 -7.91 -13.26
C PHE A 179 -0.61 -7.18 -11.95
N VAL A 180 -0.72 -7.89 -10.84
CA VAL A 180 -0.32 -7.38 -9.53
C VAL A 180 1.04 -7.97 -9.17
N ALA A 181 1.93 -7.16 -8.64
CA ALA A 181 3.13 -7.65 -7.98
C ALA A 181 3.34 -6.87 -6.68
N GLY A 182 3.89 -7.51 -5.67
CA GLY A 182 4.18 -6.82 -4.42
C GLY A 182 5.07 -7.60 -3.50
N HIS A 183 5.65 -6.89 -2.53
CA HIS A 183 6.68 -7.42 -1.62
C HIS A 183 6.26 -7.27 -0.16
N SER A 184 6.53 -8.26 0.71
CA SER A 184 6.27 -8.18 2.15
C SER A 184 4.78 -7.92 2.44
N GLN A 185 4.41 -6.80 3.07
CA GLN A 185 3.02 -6.30 3.11
C GLN A 185 2.34 -6.37 1.74
N GLY A 186 2.97 -5.80 0.72
CA GLY A 186 2.45 -5.82 -0.64
C GLY A 186 2.36 -7.21 -1.26
N GLY A 187 3.13 -8.19 -0.76
CA GLY A 187 3.00 -9.59 -1.14
C GLY A 187 1.70 -10.20 -0.59
N GLN A 188 1.30 -9.85 0.64
CA GLN A 188 -0.02 -10.22 1.19
C GLN A 188 -1.14 -9.51 0.42
N ALA A 189 -1.00 -8.20 0.16
CA ALA A 189 -1.97 -7.44 -0.63
C ALA A 189 -2.15 -8.02 -2.04
N THR A 190 -1.05 -8.55 -2.61
CA THR A 190 -1.06 -9.26 -3.89
C THR A 190 -1.90 -10.54 -3.84
N LEU A 191 -1.80 -11.34 -2.77
CA LEU A 191 -2.62 -12.54 -2.59
C LEU A 191 -4.11 -12.19 -2.40
N TYR A 192 -4.42 -11.17 -1.61
CA TYR A 192 -5.79 -10.65 -1.48
C TYR A 192 -6.35 -10.12 -2.81
N THR A 193 -5.52 -9.42 -3.58
CA THR A 193 -5.86 -8.95 -4.93
C THR A 193 -6.15 -10.12 -5.87
N ALA A 194 -5.33 -11.18 -5.82
CA ALA A 194 -5.51 -12.39 -6.61
C ALA A 194 -6.76 -13.20 -6.21
N ALA A 195 -7.21 -13.10 -4.96
CA ALA A 195 -8.45 -13.71 -4.47
C ALA A 195 -9.70 -12.85 -4.70
N SER A 196 -9.53 -11.56 -4.98
CA SER A 196 -10.63 -10.60 -5.11
C SER A 196 -11.49 -10.86 -6.35
N ARG A 197 -12.82 -10.74 -6.21
CA ARG A 197 -13.74 -10.82 -7.35
C ARG A 197 -13.68 -9.52 -8.14
N GLN A 198 -13.28 -9.60 -9.42
CA GLN A 198 -13.28 -8.44 -10.32
C GLN A 198 -14.34 -8.59 -11.41
N LYS A 199 -14.89 -7.45 -11.85
CA LYS A 199 -15.80 -7.39 -13.00
C LYS A 199 -14.96 -7.30 -14.29
N PRO A 200 -14.86 -8.37 -15.11
CA PRO A 200 -13.89 -8.42 -16.22
C PRO A 200 -14.16 -7.40 -17.35
N ARG A 201 -15.36 -6.82 -17.38
CA ARG A 201 -15.76 -5.82 -18.39
C ARG A 201 -15.04 -4.48 -18.23
N ASP A 202 -14.45 -4.23 -17.07
CA ASP A 202 -13.75 -2.99 -16.75
C ASP A 202 -12.23 -3.17 -16.87
N ILE A 203 -11.63 -3.92 -15.95
CA ILE A 203 -10.22 -4.35 -15.96
C ILE A 203 -10.14 -5.85 -15.72
N ARG A 204 -9.04 -6.47 -16.15
CA ARG A 204 -8.86 -7.93 -16.15
C ARG A 204 -7.52 -8.28 -15.50
N LEU A 205 -7.57 -8.72 -14.25
CA LEU A 205 -6.40 -9.27 -13.59
C LEU A 205 -6.00 -10.57 -14.28
N LYS A 206 -4.76 -10.62 -14.77
CA LYS A 206 -4.23 -11.74 -15.57
C LYS A 206 -3.38 -12.67 -14.72
N GLY A 207 -2.64 -12.14 -13.76
CA GLY A 207 -1.79 -12.92 -12.88
C GLY A 207 -1.23 -12.09 -11.72
N ALA A 208 -0.65 -12.77 -10.76
CA ALA A 208 -0.12 -12.19 -9.54
C ALA A 208 1.31 -12.66 -9.26
N VAL A 209 2.15 -11.77 -8.72
CA VAL A 209 3.52 -12.07 -8.28
C VAL A 209 3.68 -11.61 -6.84
N ALA A 210 3.49 -12.53 -5.88
CA ALA A 210 3.69 -12.25 -4.46
C ALA A 210 5.16 -12.54 -4.09
N ILE A 211 5.89 -11.53 -3.64
CA ILE A 211 7.30 -11.64 -3.23
C ILE A 211 7.33 -11.60 -1.70
N ALA A 212 7.82 -12.66 -1.06
CA ALA A 212 7.91 -12.80 0.39
C ALA A 212 6.63 -12.30 1.11
N PRO A 213 5.45 -12.88 0.81
CA PRO A 213 4.18 -12.35 1.31
C PRO A 213 4.10 -12.37 2.84
N GLY A 214 3.80 -11.21 3.43
CA GLY A 214 3.61 -11.07 4.87
C GLY A 214 2.58 -12.08 5.40
N SER A 215 2.91 -12.74 6.50
CA SER A 215 2.13 -13.80 7.12
C SER A 215 2.44 -13.88 8.61
N ASN A 216 1.58 -14.58 9.37
CA ASN A 216 1.70 -14.77 10.82
C ASN A 216 1.73 -13.45 11.62
N MET A 217 0.99 -12.44 11.17
CA MET A 217 0.92 -11.13 11.81
C MET A 217 0.35 -11.24 13.23
N SER A 218 -0.67 -12.08 13.42
CA SER A 218 -1.34 -12.28 14.71
C SER A 218 -0.38 -12.75 15.81
N GLN A 219 0.65 -13.51 15.45
CA GLN A 219 1.63 -14.06 16.39
C GLN A 219 2.67 -13.02 16.85
N THR A 220 2.78 -11.87 16.18
CA THR A 220 3.83 -10.88 16.44
C THR A 220 3.80 -10.34 17.86
N ALA A 221 2.60 -10.01 18.38
CA ALA A 221 2.47 -9.44 19.71
C ALA A 221 2.86 -10.45 20.81
N GLN A 222 2.45 -11.72 20.67
CA GLN A 222 2.84 -12.79 21.59
C GLN A 222 4.33 -13.12 21.51
N PHE A 223 4.91 -13.08 20.30
CA PHE A 223 6.33 -13.28 20.12
C PHE A 223 7.17 -12.25 20.89
N VAL A 224 6.73 -10.99 20.88
CA VAL A 224 7.36 -9.91 21.65
C VAL A 224 7.06 -10.03 23.15
N LYS A 225 5.80 -10.27 23.53
CA LYS A 225 5.39 -10.36 24.94
C LYS A 225 6.05 -11.54 25.67
N GLY A 226 6.29 -12.65 24.96
CA GLY A 226 6.96 -13.84 25.48
C GLY A 226 8.48 -13.76 25.50
N GLU A 227 9.08 -12.64 25.07
CA GLU A 227 10.53 -12.42 25.06
C GLU A 227 11.33 -13.51 24.32
N TYR A 228 10.75 -14.06 23.24
CA TYR A 228 11.40 -15.13 22.50
C TYR A 228 12.66 -14.63 21.79
N PRO A 229 13.68 -15.49 21.59
CA PRO A 229 14.92 -15.10 20.92
C PRO A 229 14.68 -14.47 19.54
N GLY A 230 15.16 -13.24 19.34
CA GLY A 230 15.04 -12.49 18.09
C GLY A 230 13.78 -11.63 17.98
N ALA A 231 12.92 -11.59 19.00
CA ALA A 231 11.71 -10.76 19.02
C ALA A 231 11.98 -9.25 18.94
N GLU A 232 13.20 -8.81 19.25
CA GLU A 232 13.65 -7.43 19.06
C GLU A 232 13.54 -6.99 17.60
N THR A 233 13.73 -7.93 16.66
CA THR A 233 13.61 -7.65 15.22
C THR A 233 12.15 -7.42 14.78
N ALA A 234 11.18 -7.90 15.57
CA ALA A 234 9.75 -7.76 15.32
C ALA A 234 9.16 -6.46 15.88
N LEU A 235 9.83 -5.80 16.84
CA LEU A 235 9.37 -4.54 17.46
C LEU A 235 8.92 -3.45 16.49
N PRO A 236 9.70 -3.04 15.46
CA PRO A 236 9.25 -2.02 14.52
C PRO A 236 7.97 -2.44 13.77
N PHE A 237 7.77 -3.74 13.53
CA PHE A 237 6.58 -4.28 12.88
C PHE A 237 5.39 -4.35 13.83
N LEU A 238 5.61 -4.66 15.11
CA LEU A 238 4.57 -4.60 16.14
C LEU A 238 3.93 -3.21 16.19
N PHE A 239 4.73 -2.14 16.15
CA PHE A 239 4.18 -0.77 16.22
C PHE A 239 3.31 -0.40 15.03
N VAL A 240 3.70 -0.78 13.81
CA VAL A 240 2.85 -0.54 12.63
C VAL A 240 1.61 -1.46 12.60
N LEU A 241 1.68 -2.68 13.14
CA LEU A 241 0.51 -3.54 13.33
C LEU A 241 -0.48 -2.94 14.35
N LEU A 242 0.01 -2.46 15.50
CA LEU A 242 -0.87 -1.82 16.48
C LEU A 242 -1.56 -0.57 15.92
N ASN A 243 -0.81 0.27 15.18
CA ASN A 243 -1.38 1.43 14.49
C ASN A 243 -2.36 1.03 13.38
N GLY A 244 -2.09 -0.06 12.66
CA GLY A 244 -2.97 -0.60 11.63
C GLY A 244 -4.29 -1.10 12.18
N ALA A 245 -4.25 -1.87 13.27
CA ALA A 245 -5.44 -2.32 14.00
C ALA A 245 -6.27 -1.13 14.48
N TYR A 246 -5.62 -0.12 15.06
CA TYR A 246 -6.31 1.11 15.51
C TYR A 246 -6.93 1.92 14.36
N ALA A 247 -6.25 1.99 13.21
CA ALA A 247 -6.78 2.67 12.03
C ALA A 247 -8.02 1.94 11.45
N ALA A 248 -8.05 0.60 11.55
CA ALA A 248 -9.20 -0.20 11.15
C ALA A 248 -10.34 -0.16 12.18
N ASP A 249 -10.00 -0.09 13.46
CA ASP A 249 -10.93 -0.08 14.58
C ASP A 249 -10.42 0.84 15.71
N PRO A 250 -10.97 2.06 15.82
CA PRO A 250 -10.53 3.05 16.82
C PRO A 250 -10.75 2.63 18.28
N SER A 251 -11.42 1.51 18.55
CA SER A 251 -11.53 0.95 19.90
C SER A 251 -10.40 -0.01 20.27
N MET A 252 -9.34 -0.09 19.44
CA MET A 252 -8.08 -0.80 19.73
C MET A 252 -6.89 0.18 19.82
N PRO A 253 -6.90 1.19 20.70
CA PRO A 253 -5.76 2.11 20.81
C PRO A 253 -4.50 1.35 21.28
N PRO A 254 -3.33 1.53 20.62
CA PRO A 254 -2.09 0.89 21.04
C PRO A 254 -1.72 1.17 22.50
N GLU A 255 -2.09 2.36 22.98
CA GLU A 255 -1.80 2.85 24.33
C GLU A 255 -2.51 2.03 25.44
N ASP A 256 -3.56 1.28 25.13
CA ASP A 256 -4.20 0.35 26.09
C ASP A 256 -3.35 -0.90 26.34
N LEU A 257 -2.46 -1.26 25.40
CA LEU A 257 -1.63 -2.47 25.47
C LEU A 257 -0.19 -2.16 25.88
N LEU A 258 0.32 -0.98 25.51
CA LEU A 258 1.74 -0.64 25.61
C LEU A 258 2.10 0.07 26.91
N ALA A 259 3.30 -0.19 27.42
CA ALA A 259 3.89 0.64 28.46
C ALA A 259 4.19 2.05 27.92
N PRO A 260 4.33 3.09 28.78
CA PRO A 260 4.42 4.49 28.33
C PRO A 260 5.50 4.79 27.29
N GLU A 261 6.68 4.18 27.40
CA GLU A 261 7.78 4.37 26.44
C GLU A 261 7.46 3.76 25.07
N ALA A 262 6.98 2.52 25.05
CA ALA A 262 6.55 1.84 23.83
C ALA A 262 5.35 2.54 23.17
N ALA A 263 4.40 3.03 23.97
CA ALA A 263 3.26 3.83 23.51
C ALA A 263 3.70 5.11 22.79
N ALA A 264 4.76 5.78 23.27
CA ALA A 264 5.32 6.95 22.60
C ALA A 264 5.90 6.60 21.22
N ILE A 265 6.54 5.43 21.07
CA ILE A 265 7.06 4.95 19.80
C ILE A 265 5.92 4.61 18.83
N ALA A 266 4.88 3.89 19.29
CA ALA A 266 3.70 3.61 18.49
C ALA A 266 3.03 4.91 17.99
N LYS A 267 2.87 5.89 18.88
CA LYS A 267 2.33 7.21 18.53
C LYS A 267 3.21 7.92 17.50
N ALA A 268 4.53 7.91 17.65
CA ALA A 268 5.45 8.45 16.65
C ALA A 268 5.25 7.78 15.28
N GLY A 269 5.13 6.44 15.25
CA GLY A 269 4.84 5.67 14.03
C GLY A 269 3.50 6.04 13.36
N ARG A 270 2.52 6.50 14.15
CA ARG A 270 1.21 6.95 13.66
C ARG A 270 1.25 8.38 13.11
N THR A 271 2.19 9.22 13.56
CA THR A 271 2.17 10.66 13.27
C THR A 271 3.26 11.14 12.33
N ASN A 272 4.47 10.60 12.40
CA ASN A 272 5.62 11.18 11.70
C ASN A 272 6.80 10.23 11.46
N ALA A 273 6.89 9.11 12.18
CA ALA A 273 7.97 8.13 12.01
C ALA A 273 7.56 7.03 11.03
N CYS A 274 8.45 6.72 10.08
CA CYS A 274 8.30 5.61 9.15
C CYS A 274 9.10 4.40 9.59
N LEU A 275 8.91 3.25 8.92
CA LEU A 275 9.49 1.97 9.35
C LEU A 275 11.01 2.06 9.56
N ALA A 276 11.74 2.74 8.65
CA ALA A 276 13.19 2.90 8.78
C ALA A 276 13.60 3.58 10.08
N GLN A 277 12.83 4.58 10.54
CA GLN A 277 13.06 5.27 11.81
C GLN A 277 12.63 4.41 13.00
N LEU A 278 11.50 3.70 12.90
CA LEU A 278 11.08 2.74 13.94
C LEU A 278 12.13 1.63 14.14
N LYS A 279 12.78 1.15 13.07
CA LYS A 279 13.90 0.19 13.14
C LYS A 279 15.10 0.73 13.93
N GLN A 280 15.31 2.05 13.97
CA GLN A 280 16.37 2.66 14.79
C GLN A 280 15.98 2.78 16.27
N LEU A 281 14.68 2.91 16.55
CA LEU A 281 14.14 3.01 17.92
C LEU A 281 13.96 1.65 18.60
N GLY A 282 13.65 0.60 17.82
CA GLY A 282 13.39 -0.75 18.36
C GLY A 282 14.49 -1.29 19.28
N PRO A 283 15.78 -1.24 18.90
CA PRO A 283 16.86 -1.78 19.71
C PRO A 283 17.08 -1.10 21.07
N THR A 284 16.52 0.10 21.29
CA THR A 284 16.67 0.82 22.56
C THR A 284 15.61 0.45 23.59
N LEU A 285 14.56 -0.30 23.19
CA LEU A 285 13.46 -0.70 24.05
C LEU A 285 13.59 -2.17 24.47
N PRO A 286 13.84 -2.47 25.76
CA PRO A 286 13.82 -3.85 26.25
C PRO A 286 12.45 -4.51 26.08
N LEU A 287 12.43 -5.80 25.73
CA LEU A 287 11.18 -6.54 25.45
C LEU A 287 10.22 -6.55 26.66
N ASP A 288 10.76 -6.69 27.88
CA ASP A 288 10.01 -6.64 29.14
C ASP A 288 9.40 -5.26 29.46
N LYS A 289 9.72 -4.23 28.66
CA LYS A 289 9.17 -2.87 28.75
C LYS A 289 8.22 -2.51 27.61
N VAL A 290 7.87 -3.45 26.74
CA VAL A 290 6.97 -3.17 25.60
C VAL A 290 5.52 -3.09 26.05
N PHE A 291 5.03 -4.14 26.70
CA PHE A 291 3.62 -4.27 27.07
C PHE A 291 3.39 -3.91 28.54
N ARG A 292 2.17 -3.46 28.84
CA ARG A 292 1.71 -3.40 30.22
C ARG A 292 1.58 -4.82 30.80
N PRO A 293 1.76 -5.02 32.12
CA PRO A 293 1.60 -6.33 32.74
C PRO A 293 0.22 -6.97 32.49
N ASP A 294 -0.83 -6.15 32.36
CA ASP A 294 -2.22 -6.53 32.17
C ASP A 294 -2.68 -6.49 30.69
N ALA A 295 -1.77 -6.32 29.74
CA ALA A 295 -2.12 -6.21 28.32
C ALA A 295 -2.82 -7.48 27.78
N ASP A 296 -4.08 -7.33 27.36
CA ASP A 296 -4.86 -8.38 26.69
C ASP A 296 -4.71 -8.29 25.17
N LEU A 297 -4.02 -9.27 24.58
CA LEU A 297 -3.71 -9.32 23.14
C LEU A 297 -4.79 -10.02 22.31
N THR A 298 -5.82 -10.60 22.94
CA THR A 298 -6.81 -11.46 22.29
C THR A 298 -7.48 -10.78 21.10
N ARG A 299 -7.84 -9.50 21.26
CA ARG A 299 -8.52 -8.75 20.20
C ARG A 299 -7.59 -8.42 19.02
N PHE A 300 -6.34 -8.07 19.31
CA PHE A 300 -5.31 -7.83 18.31
C PHE A 300 -5.05 -9.10 17.47
N GLU A 301 -4.90 -10.24 18.16
CA GLU A 301 -4.71 -11.55 17.53
C GLU A 301 -5.88 -11.91 16.64
N ALA A 302 -7.11 -11.84 17.16
CA ALA A 302 -8.32 -12.14 16.39
C ALA A 302 -8.49 -11.23 15.17
N TYR A 303 -8.14 -9.95 15.29
CA TYR A 303 -8.14 -9.04 14.15
C TYR A 303 -7.13 -9.50 13.09
N TYR A 304 -5.87 -9.72 13.46
CA TYR A 304 -4.85 -10.07 12.47
C TYR A 304 -4.97 -11.49 11.91
N ASP A 305 -5.52 -12.45 12.67
CA ASP A 305 -5.90 -13.77 12.16
C ASP A 305 -6.91 -13.64 11.01
N SER A 306 -7.85 -12.68 11.11
CA SER A 306 -8.81 -12.40 10.03
C SER A 306 -8.20 -11.72 8.80
N GLN A 307 -6.96 -11.21 8.91
CA GLN A 307 -6.22 -10.55 7.83
C GLN A 307 -5.14 -11.44 7.19
N GLU A 308 -4.97 -12.67 7.69
CA GLU A 308 -4.05 -13.64 7.08
C GLU A 308 -4.45 -14.02 5.65
N ALA A 309 -3.48 -14.39 4.83
CA ALA A 309 -3.74 -14.90 3.48
C ALA A 309 -4.23 -16.37 3.47
N LEU A 310 -4.16 -17.05 4.61
CA LEU A 310 -4.66 -18.41 4.78
C LEU A 310 -6.16 -18.48 4.49
N GLY A 311 -6.59 -19.56 3.84
CA GLY A 311 -7.98 -19.79 3.47
C GLY A 311 -8.45 -19.06 2.20
N LEU A 312 -7.66 -18.13 1.64
CA LEU A 312 -8.03 -17.46 0.40
C LEU A 312 -8.17 -18.45 -0.76
N THR A 313 -9.08 -18.12 -1.70
CA THR A 313 -9.21 -18.82 -2.98
C THR A 313 -8.77 -17.90 -4.09
N LEU A 314 -7.56 -18.10 -4.58
CA LEU A 314 -7.01 -17.32 -5.69
C LEU A 314 -7.81 -17.58 -6.98
N LYS A 315 -7.82 -16.61 -7.88
CA LYS A 315 -8.61 -16.63 -9.12
C LYS A 315 -7.79 -16.47 -10.39
N VAL A 316 -6.49 -16.22 -10.24
CA VAL A 316 -5.56 -15.97 -11.35
C VAL A 316 -4.26 -16.73 -11.11
N PRO A 317 -3.53 -17.15 -12.17
CA PRO A 317 -2.19 -17.71 -12.01
C PRO A 317 -1.35 -16.85 -11.08
N THR A 318 -0.64 -17.47 -10.14
CA THR A 318 0.11 -16.76 -9.10
C THR A 318 1.52 -17.32 -8.98
N LEU A 319 2.52 -16.47 -9.05
CA LEU A 319 3.91 -16.75 -8.70
C LEU A 319 4.14 -16.26 -7.27
N VAL A 320 4.65 -17.14 -6.40
CA VAL A 320 5.13 -16.80 -5.06
C VAL A 320 6.65 -16.91 -5.05
N ALA A 321 7.34 -15.78 -4.95
CA ALA A 321 8.79 -15.68 -4.90
C ALA A 321 9.24 -15.54 -3.44
N GLN A 322 10.27 -16.30 -3.03
CA GLN A 322 10.76 -16.27 -1.64
C GLN A 322 12.28 -16.29 -1.60
N GLY A 323 12.90 -15.38 -0.85
CA GLY A 323 14.32 -15.48 -0.53
C GLY A 323 14.58 -16.60 0.48
N THR A 324 15.57 -17.45 0.25
CA THR A 324 15.90 -18.57 1.15
C THR A 324 16.59 -18.12 2.45
N ALA A 325 17.23 -16.95 2.44
CA ALA A 325 17.88 -16.34 3.60
C ALA A 325 16.99 -15.28 4.28
N ASP A 326 15.70 -15.24 3.95
CA ASP A 326 14.73 -14.31 4.52
C ASP A 326 14.52 -14.57 6.02
N ARG A 327 14.68 -13.52 6.82
CA ARG A 327 14.53 -13.52 8.28
C ARG A 327 13.39 -12.63 8.77
N GLU A 328 12.75 -11.86 7.89
CA GLU A 328 11.57 -11.06 8.26
C GLU A 328 10.29 -11.88 7.99
N VAL A 329 10.22 -12.55 6.84
CA VAL A 329 9.17 -13.53 6.52
C VAL A 329 9.84 -14.86 6.23
N ALA A 330 9.88 -15.74 7.24
CA ALA A 330 10.59 -17.00 7.15
C ALA A 330 10.06 -17.86 5.97
N PRO A 331 10.94 -18.53 5.19
CA PRO A 331 10.52 -19.37 4.07
C PRO A 331 9.47 -20.43 4.44
N ALA A 332 9.56 -20.98 5.66
CA ALA A 332 8.59 -21.94 6.18
C ALA A 332 7.18 -21.34 6.34
N ALA A 333 7.06 -20.07 6.73
CA ALA A 333 5.78 -19.37 6.82
C ALA A 333 5.16 -19.21 5.42
N THR A 334 5.95 -18.78 4.44
CA THR A 334 5.50 -18.67 3.04
C THR A 334 5.11 -20.03 2.46
N GLN A 335 5.86 -21.09 2.76
CA GLN A 335 5.50 -22.46 2.35
C GLN A 335 4.19 -22.93 2.97
N ASN A 336 3.92 -22.59 4.23
CA ASN A 336 2.64 -22.87 4.88
C ASN A 336 1.49 -22.16 4.16
N VAL A 337 1.64 -20.87 3.84
CA VAL A 337 0.65 -20.11 3.06
C VAL A 337 0.43 -20.75 1.69
N VAL A 338 1.48 -21.06 0.94
CA VAL A 338 1.36 -21.71 -0.37
C VAL A 338 0.66 -23.07 -0.28
N GLY A 339 1.10 -23.93 0.65
CA GLY A 339 0.53 -25.25 0.84
C GLY A 339 -0.95 -25.18 1.24
N ASP A 340 -1.32 -24.18 2.04
CA ASP A 340 -2.71 -23.90 2.32
C ASP A 340 -3.46 -23.50 1.04
N LEU A 341 -3.01 -22.49 0.30
CA LEU A 341 -3.66 -21.97 -0.90
C LEU A 341 -3.83 -23.04 -2.01
N CYS A 342 -2.83 -23.93 -2.18
CA CYS A 342 -2.87 -25.03 -3.14
C CYS A 342 -4.09 -25.95 -2.95
N LYS A 343 -4.64 -26.07 -1.73
CA LYS A 343 -5.85 -26.87 -1.47
C LYS A 343 -7.10 -26.36 -2.19
N ARG A 344 -7.14 -25.09 -2.62
CA ARG A 344 -8.29 -24.46 -3.30
C ARG A 344 -7.98 -23.98 -4.72
N TYR A 345 -6.71 -23.83 -5.10
CA TYR A 345 -6.32 -23.30 -6.41
C TYR A 345 -5.01 -23.91 -6.92
N GLY A 346 -5.08 -24.63 -8.04
CA GLY A 346 -3.96 -25.41 -8.57
C GLY A 346 -2.98 -24.67 -9.48
N ASN A 347 -3.12 -23.35 -9.71
CA ASN A 347 -2.23 -22.59 -10.58
C ASN A 347 -1.34 -21.62 -9.78
N ILE A 348 -0.62 -22.16 -8.79
CA ILE A 348 0.33 -21.39 -7.95
C ILE A 348 1.73 -21.97 -8.14
N ALA A 349 2.71 -21.12 -8.39
CA ALA A 349 4.10 -21.50 -8.53
C ALA A 349 4.91 -20.92 -7.38
N TYR A 350 5.46 -21.75 -6.50
CA TYR A 350 6.43 -21.32 -5.49
C TYR A 350 7.85 -21.39 -6.06
N ARG A 351 8.61 -20.31 -5.92
CA ARG A 351 9.99 -20.20 -6.42
C ARG A 351 10.91 -19.63 -5.33
N PRO A 352 11.76 -20.47 -4.72
CA PRO A 352 12.80 -19.99 -3.82
C PRO A 352 13.96 -19.37 -4.61
N PHE A 353 14.61 -18.37 -4.04
CA PHE A 353 15.80 -17.70 -4.56
C PHE A 353 16.94 -17.89 -3.55
N GLU A 354 17.95 -18.66 -3.96
CA GLU A 354 19.08 -19.05 -3.11
C GLU A 354 19.88 -17.83 -2.65
N GLY A 355 20.20 -17.76 -1.35
CA GLY A 355 20.97 -16.69 -0.73
C GLY A 355 20.30 -15.31 -0.65
N ALA A 356 19.16 -15.10 -1.31
CA ALA A 356 18.43 -13.84 -1.23
C ALA A 356 17.78 -13.67 0.16
N ASP A 357 18.04 -12.53 0.80
CA ASP A 357 17.32 -12.10 2.01
C ASP A 357 15.94 -11.51 1.67
N HIS A 358 15.24 -10.98 2.68
CA HIS A 358 13.89 -10.44 2.53
C HIS A 358 13.80 -9.41 1.38
N ARG A 359 14.65 -8.38 1.43
CA ARG A 359 14.64 -7.31 0.42
C ARG A 359 15.34 -7.74 -0.89
N GLY A 360 16.34 -8.61 -0.80
CA GLY A 360 17.06 -9.18 -1.93
C GLY A 360 16.17 -9.98 -2.87
N ALA A 361 15.09 -10.59 -2.36
CA ALA A 361 14.10 -11.31 -3.15
C ALA A 361 13.44 -10.44 -4.24
N ILE A 362 13.34 -9.12 -4.04
CA ILE A 362 12.78 -8.17 -5.03
C ILE A 362 13.61 -8.23 -6.32
N SER A 363 14.90 -7.94 -6.22
CA SER A 363 15.80 -7.93 -7.37
C SER A 363 16.03 -9.33 -7.94
N ALA A 364 16.19 -10.34 -7.09
CA ALA A 364 16.43 -11.72 -7.51
C ALA A 364 15.27 -12.29 -8.32
N SER A 365 14.03 -11.90 -8.01
CA SER A 365 12.83 -12.44 -8.65
C SER A 365 12.45 -11.78 -9.97
N PHE A 366 13.08 -10.68 -10.38
CA PHE A 366 12.65 -9.87 -11.54
C PHE A 366 12.50 -10.71 -12.83
N GLU A 367 13.54 -11.44 -13.23
CA GLU A 367 13.52 -12.20 -14.49
C GLU A 367 12.44 -13.29 -14.50
N THR A 368 12.27 -13.99 -13.39
CA THR A 368 11.22 -15.00 -13.22
C THR A 368 9.83 -14.36 -13.27
N SER A 369 9.67 -13.20 -12.63
CA SER A 369 8.41 -12.44 -12.60
C SER A 369 8.00 -11.93 -13.97
N LEU A 370 8.95 -11.37 -14.72
CA LEU A 370 8.72 -10.87 -16.08
C LEU A 370 8.37 -12.02 -17.03
N LYS A 371 9.12 -13.12 -16.99
CA LYS A 371 8.84 -14.33 -17.80
C LYS A 371 7.45 -14.89 -17.49
N PHE A 372 7.09 -14.96 -16.22
CA PHE A 372 5.76 -15.38 -15.78
C PHE A 372 4.65 -14.49 -16.38
N ALA A 373 4.75 -13.17 -16.23
CA ALA A 373 3.75 -12.25 -16.76
C ALA A 373 3.66 -12.32 -18.30
N GLN A 374 4.80 -12.42 -18.99
CA GLN A 374 4.83 -12.57 -20.44
C GLN A 374 4.21 -13.88 -20.92
N ALA A 375 4.45 -15.00 -20.24
CA ALA A 375 3.83 -16.29 -20.53
C ALA A 375 2.30 -16.21 -20.41
N VAL A 376 1.81 -15.68 -19.28
CA VAL A 376 0.36 -15.47 -19.06
C VAL A 376 -0.25 -14.55 -20.12
N ARG A 377 0.47 -13.51 -20.57
CA ARG A 377 0.02 -12.62 -21.66
C ARG A 377 -0.11 -13.35 -23.00
N ARG A 378 0.73 -14.35 -23.26
CA ARG A 378 0.65 -15.20 -24.47
C ARG A 378 -0.43 -16.29 -24.35
N GLY A 379 -1.13 -16.39 -23.22
CA GLY A 379 -2.12 -17.44 -22.96
C GLY A 379 -1.48 -18.77 -22.57
N GLU A 380 -0.19 -18.78 -22.25
CA GLU A 380 0.49 -19.97 -21.73
C GLU A 380 0.09 -20.21 -20.27
N THR A 381 0.10 -21.47 -19.86
CA THR A 381 -0.09 -21.86 -18.46
C THR A 381 1.28 -21.98 -17.80
N PRO A 382 1.64 -21.10 -16.85
CA PRO A 382 2.93 -21.18 -16.17
C PRO A 382 3.06 -22.47 -15.34
N PRO A 383 4.27 -23.05 -15.21
CA PRO A 383 4.47 -24.25 -14.39
C PRO A 383 4.12 -24.01 -12.93
N THR A 384 3.30 -24.89 -12.35
CA THR A 384 2.81 -24.83 -10.97
C THR A 384 3.59 -25.76 -10.03
N THR A 385 3.51 -25.51 -8.72
CA THR A 385 3.98 -26.38 -7.62
C THR A 385 2.84 -26.88 -6.74
N CYS A 386 1.61 -26.49 -7.07
CA CYS A 386 0.43 -27.27 -6.75
C CYS A 386 0.22 -28.29 -7.89
#